data_AF-A0A0A0CXB4-F1
#
_entry.id   AF-A0A0A0CXB4-F1
#
_cell.length_a   1.000
_cell.length_b   1.000
_cell.length_c   1.000
_cell.angle_alpha   90.00
_cell.angle_beta   90.00
_cell.angle_gamma   90.00
#
_symmetry.space_group_name_H-M   'P 1'
#
loop_
_entity.id
_entity.type
_entity.pdbx_description
1 polymer ?
#
loop_
_entity_poly.entity_id
_entity_poly.type
_entity_poly.pdbx_seq_one_letter_code
_entity_poly.pdbx_strand_id
1 'polypeptide(L)'
;MPLARELTQLLKRYEKSQREDPFANPIQHLALEISRRLADGKLDIRDVEALIGHLTIEGFSHRAARLGRYLGDTAPEANDAALRALFQGLTRDAKGGTVPFATFRRRVESEAFGAVFTAHPTFNLSGALMADLAALAAGRAADGTPLTDEA
;
A
#
# COMPACT_ATOMS: atom_id res chain seq x y z
N MET A 1 2.91 3.36 19.58
CA MET A 1 3.96 3.92 20.47
C MET A 1 3.45 5.19 21.17
N PRO A 2 3.71 5.44 22.47
CA PRO A 2 3.10 6.56 23.23
C PRO A 2 3.39 7.96 22.67
N LEU A 3 4.66 8.26 22.36
CA LEU A 3 5.06 9.56 21.78
C LEU A 3 4.42 9.80 20.41
N ALA A 4 4.32 8.78 19.56
CA ALA A 4 3.64 8.88 18.26
C ALA A 4 2.17 9.32 18.41
N ARG A 5 1.46 8.73 19.39
CA ARG A 5 0.08 9.10 19.69
C ARG A 5 -0.02 10.54 20.22
N GLU A 6 0.89 10.92 21.11
CA GLU A 6 0.94 12.27 21.67
C GLU A 6 1.17 13.33 20.58
N LEU A 7 2.20 13.15 19.75
CA LEU A 7 2.52 14.08 18.66
C LEU A 7 1.41 14.13 17.61
N THR A 8 0.74 13.00 17.33
CA THR A 8 -0.44 12.98 16.47
C THR A 8 -1.59 13.80 17.05
N GLN A 9 -1.85 13.70 18.36
CA GLN A 9 -2.87 14.51 19.01
C GLN A 9 -2.51 15.99 19.01
N LEU A 10 -1.23 16.31 19.20
CA LEU A 10 -0.72 17.68 19.14
C LEU A 10 -0.88 18.27 17.74
N LEU A 11 -0.53 17.52 16.69
CA LEU A 11 -0.74 17.92 15.31
C LEU A 11 -2.21 18.23 15.03
N LYS A 12 -3.12 17.34 15.43
CA LYS A 12 -4.57 17.55 15.28
C LYS A 12 -5.07 18.81 15.99
N ARG A 13 -4.46 19.19 17.12
CA ARG A 13 -4.78 20.47 17.80
C ARG A 13 -4.34 21.66 16.95
N TYR A 14 -3.12 21.63 16.40
CA TYR A 14 -2.65 22.71 15.53
C TYR A 14 -3.45 22.80 14.22
N GLU A 15 -3.82 21.67 13.61
CA GLU A 15 -4.69 21.64 12.42
C GLU A 15 -6.07 22.25 12.72
N LYS A 16 -6.60 22.04 13.93
CA LYS A 16 -7.86 22.66 14.35
C LYS A 16 -7.71 24.18 14.48
N SER A 17 -6.62 24.66 15.07
CA SER A 17 -6.34 26.10 15.22
C SER A 17 -6.07 26.80 13.88
N GLN A 18 -5.54 26.11 12.86
CA GLN A 18 -5.40 26.68 11.51
C GLN A 18 -6.75 27.07 10.89
N ARG A 19 -7.86 26.43 11.31
CA ARG A 19 -9.20 26.84 10.85
C ARG A 19 -9.60 28.22 11.36
N GLU A 20 -8.96 28.68 12.44
CA GLU A 20 -9.19 30.00 13.07
C GLU A 20 -8.17 31.04 12.56
N ASP A 21 -6.96 30.60 12.19
CA ASP A 21 -5.91 31.42 11.57
C ASP A 21 -5.40 30.77 10.26
N PRO A 22 -5.81 31.27 9.08
CA PRO A 22 -5.39 30.75 7.77
C PRO A 22 -3.88 30.81 7.51
N PHE A 23 -3.13 31.63 8.26
CA PHE A 23 -1.68 31.77 8.11
C PHE A 23 -0.89 30.81 9.01
N ALA A 24 -1.54 30.12 9.94
CA ALA A 24 -0.89 29.15 10.80
C ALA A 24 -0.46 27.90 10.01
N ASN A 25 0.77 27.43 10.24
CA ASN A 25 1.29 26.20 9.66
C ASN A 25 1.43 25.12 10.75
N PRO A 26 0.50 24.15 10.82
CA PRO A 26 0.48 23.16 11.90
C PRO A 26 1.71 22.25 11.91
N ILE A 27 2.32 22.01 10.75
CA ILE A 27 3.55 21.22 10.63
C ILE A 27 4.74 21.98 11.21
N GLN A 28 4.87 23.27 10.89
CA GLN A 28 5.94 24.11 11.47
C GLN A 28 5.79 24.25 12.99
N HIS A 29 4.55 24.37 13.49
CA HIS A 29 4.30 24.43 14.93
C HIS A 29 4.70 23.13 15.63
N LEU A 30 4.37 21.97 15.05
CA LEU A 30 4.80 20.68 15.57
C LEU A 30 6.33 20.54 15.53
N ALA A 31 6.98 20.95 14.44
CA ALA A 31 8.44 20.89 14.31
C ALA A 31 9.14 21.77 15.36
N LEU A 32 8.62 22.98 15.62
CA LEU A 32 9.13 23.87 16.67
C LEU A 32 8.96 23.24 18.06
N GLU A 33 7.81 22.64 18.34
CA GLU A 33 7.57 21.97 19.62
C GLU A 33 8.51 20.78 19.84
N ILE A 34 8.73 19.95 18.82
CA ILE A 34 9.71 18.86 18.88
C ILE A 34 11.12 19.43 19.13
N SER A 35 11.50 20.48 18.41
CA SER A 35 12.82 21.13 18.57
C SER A 35 13.02 21.69 19.98
N ARG A 36 11.98 22.31 20.55
CA ARG A 36 12.00 22.83 21.92
C ARG A 36 12.13 21.71 22.95
N ARG A 37 11.40 20.61 22.78
CA ARG A 37 11.50 19.45 23.67
C ARG A 37 12.87 18.80 23.66
N LEU A 38 13.51 18.74 22.49
CA LEU A 38 14.90 18.28 22.36
C LEU A 38 15.87 19.23 23.09
N ALA A 39 15.74 20.54 22.88
CA ALA A 39 16.58 21.55 23.53
C ALA A 39 16.42 21.57 25.07
N ASP A 40 15.21 21.38 25.57
CA ASP A 40 14.89 21.32 27.00
C ASP A 40 15.25 19.96 27.64
N GLY A 41 15.73 18.97 26.87
CA GLY A 41 16.00 17.61 27.36
C GLY A 41 14.75 16.81 27.74
N LYS A 42 13.56 17.24 27.30
CA LYS A 42 12.27 16.54 27.53
C LYS A 42 12.00 15.45 26.49
N LEU A 43 12.77 15.43 25.41
CA LEU A 43 12.75 14.42 24.36
C LEU A 43 14.20 14.05 24.05
N ASP A 44 14.51 12.76 23.97
CA ASP A 44 15.83 12.27 23.57
C ASP A 44 15.87 12.03 22.05
N ILE A 45 17.05 12.15 21.43
CA ILE A 45 17.25 11.75 20.03
C ILE A 45 16.88 10.28 19.81
N ARG A 46 17.12 9.41 20.80
CA ARG A 46 16.75 7.99 20.75
C ARG A 46 15.23 7.79 20.66
N ASP A 47 14.45 8.65 21.31
CA ASP A 47 12.99 8.61 21.23
C ASP A 47 12.51 9.00 19.83
N VAL A 48 13.19 9.95 19.19
CA VAL A 48 12.93 10.37 17.80
C VAL A 48 13.28 9.24 16.82
N GLU A 49 14.41 8.57 17.00
CA GLU A 49 14.78 7.40 16.19
C GLU A 49 13.74 6.28 16.31
N ALA A 50 13.31 5.96 17.53
CA ALA A 50 12.26 4.97 17.79
C ALA A 50 10.92 5.38 17.14
N LEU A 51 10.58 6.68 17.18
CA LEU A 51 9.40 7.22 16.51
C LEU A 51 9.49 7.06 14.99
N ILE A 52 10.62 7.40 14.37
CA ILE A 52 10.83 7.25 12.93
C ILE A 52 10.70 5.78 12.52
N GLY A 53 11.33 4.87 13.26
CA GLY A 53 11.22 3.44 13.02
C GLY A 53 9.77 2.95 13.11
N HIS A 54 9.04 3.36 14.14
CA HIS A 54 7.63 3.02 14.31
C HIS A 54 6.77 3.51 13.14
N LEU A 55 6.91 4.78 12.74
CA LEU A 55 6.16 5.36 11.61
C LEU A 55 6.52 4.71 10.28
N THR A 56 7.78 4.31 10.11
CA THR A 56 8.25 3.60 8.91
C THR A 56 7.60 2.24 8.79
N ILE A 57 7.58 1.46 9.88
CA ILE A 57 6.91 0.15 9.92
C ILE A 57 5.41 0.31 9.66
N GLU A 58 4.72 1.21 10.38
CA GLU A 58 3.28 1.44 10.17
C GLU A 58 2.97 1.87 8.73
N GLY A 59 3.76 2.80 8.19
CA GLY A 59 3.60 3.28 6.81
C GLY A 59 3.82 2.16 5.78
N PHE A 60 4.80 1.29 6.02
CA PHE A 60 5.09 0.13 5.18
C PHE A 60 3.95 -0.90 5.23
N SER A 61 3.48 -1.28 6.41
CA SER A 61 2.36 -2.20 6.60
C SER A 61 1.07 -1.65 5.98
N HIS A 62 0.78 -0.36 6.13
CA HIS A 62 -0.40 0.25 5.51
C HIS A 62 -0.29 0.26 3.97
N ARG A 63 0.92 0.46 3.42
CA ARG A 63 1.16 0.36 1.98
C ARG A 63 0.93 -1.07 1.48
N ALA A 64 1.43 -2.08 2.20
CA ALA A 64 1.21 -3.49 1.87
C ALA A 64 -0.29 -3.82 1.87
N ALA A 65 -1.01 -3.45 2.93
CA ALA A 65 -2.45 -3.68 3.04
C ALA A 65 -3.24 -2.98 1.92
N ARG A 66 -2.87 -1.75 1.55
CA ARG A 66 -3.49 -1.04 0.43
C ARG A 66 -3.23 -1.73 -0.91
N LEU A 67 -2.01 -2.21 -1.13
CA LEU A 67 -1.64 -2.96 -2.33
C LEU A 67 -2.43 -4.28 -2.40
N GLY A 68 -2.53 -5.02 -1.29
CA GLY A 68 -3.31 -6.25 -1.22
C GLY A 68 -4.79 -6.03 -1.55
N ARG A 69 -5.41 -4.98 -0.97
CA ARG A 69 -6.79 -4.59 -1.32
C ARG A 69 -6.97 -4.24 -2.80
N TYR A 70 -5.95 -3.65 -3.43
CA TYR A 70 -5.98 -3.29 -4.84
C TYR A 70 -5.84 -4.52 -5.75
N LEU A 71 -4.99 -5.49 -5.38
CA LEU A 71 -4.79 -6.72 -6.13
C LEU A 71 -5.99 -7.67 -6.04
N GLY A 72 -6.70 -7.68 -4.91
CA GLY A 72 -7.83 -8.58 -4.68
C GLY A 72 -7.35 -9.98 -4.24
N ASP A 73 -7.96 -11.03 -4.82
CA ASP A 73 -7.60 -12.40 -4.47
C ASP A 73 -6.29 -12.81 -5.17
N THR A 74 -5.34 -13.29 -4.38
CA THR A 74 -4.00 -13.70 -4.83
C THR A 74 -3.71 -15.18 -4.52
N ALA A 75 -4.70 -15.94 -4.03
CA ALA A 75 -4.54 -17.37 -3.83
C ALA A 75 -4.41 -18.08 -5.21
N PRO A 76 -3.39 -18.93 -5.42
CA PRO A 76 -3.15 -19.58 -6.71
C PRO A 76 -4.39 -20.31 -7.26
N GLU A 77 -5.07 -21.07 -6.42
CA GLU A 77 -6.22 -21.88 -6.82
C GLU A 77 -7.44 -21.02 -7.16
N ALA A 78 -7.66 -19.95 -6.41
CA ALA A 78 -8.75 -19.01 -6.66
C ALA A 78 -8.50 -18.21 -7.95
N ASN A 79 -7.25 -17.80 -8.17
CA ASN A 79 -6.83 -17.11 -9.39
C ASN A 79 -6.98 -18.02 -10.62
N ASP A 80 -6.56 -19.29 -10.52
CA ASP A 80 -6.76 -20.29 -11.58
C ASP A 80 -8.24 -20.50 -11.89
N ALA A 81 -9.09 -20.58 -10.87
CA ALA A 81 -10.54 -20.70 -11.03
C ALA A 81 -11.13 -19.45 -11.72
N ALA A 82 -10.69 -18.25 -11.33
CA ALA A 82 -11.13 -16.99 -11.92
C ALA A 82 -10.72 -16.89 -13.40
N LEU A 83 -9.47 -17.25 -13.74
CA LEU A 83 -9.00 -17.30 -15.11
C LEU A 83 -9.78 -18.31 -15.95
N ARG A 84 -10.03 -19.52 -15.43
CA ARG A 84 -10.86 -20.52 -16.11
C ARG A 84 -12.27 -20.00 -16.38
N ALA A 85 -12.90 -19.38 -15.38
CA ALA A 85 -14.23 -18.79 -15.53
C ALA A 85 -14.24 -17.67 -16.59
N LEU A 86 -13.20 -16.83 -16.61
CA LEU A 86 -13.03 -15.78 -17.61
C LEU A 86 -12.94 -16.35 -19.02
N PHE A 87 -12.04 -17.32 -19.26
CA PHE A 87 -11.89 -17.95 -20.57
C PHE A 87 -13.15 -18.69 -21.00
N GLN A 88 -13.83 -19.38 -20.08
CA GLN A 88 -15.13 -19.99 -20.35
C GLN A 88 -16.18 -18.94 -20.71
N GLY A 89 -16.20 -17.79 -20.03
CA GLY A 89 -17.07 -16.66 -20.37
C GLY A 89 -16.85 -16.15 -21.78
N LEU A 90 -15.60 -16.11 -22.26
CA LEU A 90 -15.28 -15.74 -23.64
C LEU A 90 -15.84 -16.70 -24.68
N THR A 91 -16.16 -17.94 -24.30
CA THR A 91 -16.84 -18.93 -25.18
C THR A 91 -18.35 -18.73 -25.25
N ARG A 92 -18.92 -17.83 -24.45
CA ARG A 92 -20.38 -17.61 -24.37
C ARG A 92 -20.79 -16.30 -25.02
N ASP A 93 -22.04 -16.24 -25.48
CA ASP A 93 -22.73 -15.00 -25.86
C ASP A 93 -23.56 -14.43 -24.70
N ALA A 94 -24.23 -13.30 -24.93
CA ALA A 94 -25.05 -12.63 -23.91
C ALA A 94 -26.26 -13.45 -23.43
N LYS A 95 -26.66 -14.49 -24.17
CA LYS A 95 -27.75 -15.41 -23.83
C LYS A 95 -27.25 -16.74 -23.25
N GLY A 96 -25.93 -16.90 -23.06
CA GLY A 96 -25.30 -18.11 -22.56
C GLY A 96 -25.04 -19.19 -23.62
N GLY A 97 -25.29 -18.92 -24.90
CA GLY A 97 -25.00 -19.82 -26.01
C GLY A 97 -23.51 -19.88 -26.33
N THR A 98 -23.02 -21.02 -26.84
CA THR A 98 -21.62 -21.16 -27.28
C THR A 98 -21.36 -20.37 -28.56
N VAL A 99 -20.32 -19.54 -28.59
CA VAL A 99 -19.93 -18.78 -29.79
C VAL A 99 -19.10 -19.63 -30.76
N PRO A 100 -19.10 -19.32 -32.07
CA PRO A 100 -18.21 -19.95 -33.04
C PRO A 100 -16.73 -19.73 -32.68
N PHE A 101 -15.87 -20.70 -33.01
CA PHE A 101 -14.44 -20.64 -32.73
C PHE A 101 -13.78 -19.37 -33.29
N ALA A 102 -14.16 -18.92 -34.50
CA ALA A 102 -13.63 -17.69 -35.09
C ALA A 102 -13.92 -16.44 -34.23
N THR A 103 -15.06 -16.40 -33.54
CA THR A 103 -15.40 -15.30 -32.62
C THR A 103 -14.58 -15.38 -31.35
N PHE A 104 -14.45 -16.57 -30.75
CA PHE A 104 -13.58 -16.79 -29.60
C PHE A 104 -12.12 -16.41 -29.90
N ARG A 105 -11.59 -16.88 -31.04
CA ARG A 105 -10.24 -16.58 -31.52
C ARG A 105 -9.99 -15.07 -31.57
N ARG A 106 -10.87 -14.30 -32.21
CA ARG A 106 -10.74 -12.83 -32.27
C ARG A 106 -10.75 -12.17 -30.89
N ARG A 107 -11.52 -12.69 -29.93
CA ARG A 107 -11.57 -12.16 -28.56
C ARG A 107 -10.28 -12.41 -27.78
N VAL A 108 -9.63 -13.56 -27.99
CA VAL A 108 -8.40 -13.93 -27.29
C VAL A 108 -7.16 -13.32 -27.94
N GLU A 109 -7.15 -13.20 -29.27
CA GLU A 109 -6.04 -12.59 -30.02
C GLU A 109 -6.03 -11.06 -29.94
N SER A 110 -7.08 -10.42 -29.40
CA SER A 110 -7.10 -8.97 -29.22
C SER A 110 -6.25 -8.53 -28.03
N GLU A 111 -5.45 -7.48 -28.22
CA GLU A 111 -4.72 -6.83 -27.13
C GLU A 111 -5.69 -6.29 -26.07
N ALA A 112 -5.62 -6.84 -24.86
CA ALA A 112 -6.51 -6.46 -23.77
C ALA A 112 -5.96 -5.30 -22.93
N PHE A 113 -4.63 -5.22 -22.76
CA PHE A 113 -4.00 -4.24 -21.90
C PHE A 113 -2.53 -4.02 -22.29
N GLY A 114 -2.08 -2.77 -22.23
CA GLY A 114 -0.67 -2.39 -22.36
C GLY A 114 -0.19 -1.73 -21.07
N ALA A 115 0.95 -2.17 -20.54
CA ALA A 115 1.57 -1.59 -19.36
C ALA A 115 2.86 -0.86 -19.76
N VAL A 116 3.01 0.40 -19.34
CA VAL A 116 4.24 1.18 -19.51
C VAL A 116 4.84 1.42 -18.14
N PHE A 117 6.00 0.83 -17.89
CA PHE A 117 6.76 1.06 -16.67
C PHE A 117 7.65 2.28 -16.85
N THR A 118 7.37 3.34 -16.08
CA THR A 118 8.18 4.55 -16.06
C THR A 118 9.01 4.62 -14.79
N ALA A 119 10.15 5.30 -14.83
CA ALA A 119 10.96 5.52 -13.64
C ALA A 119 10.18 6.40 -12.65
N HIS A 120 10.14 6.00 -11.37
CA HIS A 120 9.62 6.86 -10.32
C HIS A 120 10.69 7.93 -10.00
N PRO A 121 10.36 9.24 -9.99
CA PRO A 121 11.35 10.32 -9.86
C PRO A 121 12.06 10.33 -8.50
N THR A 122 11.52 9.63 -7.51
CA THR A 122 12.11 9.44 -6.18
C THR A 122 12.08 7.96 -5.82
N PHE A 123 13.17 7.24 -6.07
CA PHE A 123 13.27 5.83 -5.65
C PHE A 123 13.31 5.76 -4.13
N ASN A 124 12.23 5.27 -3.51
CA ASN A 124 12.04 5.32 -2.06
C ASN A 124 12.10 3.93 -1.39
N LEU A 125 12.39 2.86 -2.15
CA LEU A 125 12.50 1.49 -1.66
C LEU A 125 13.62 0.74 -2.39
N SER A 126 14.35 -0.11 -1.66
CA SER A 126 15.29 -1.06 -2.25
C SER A 126 14.53 -2.21 -2.94
N GLY A 127 15.22 -2.97 -3.81
CA GLY A 127 14.66 -4.18 -4.42
C GLY A 127 14.13 -5.19 -3.40
N ALA A 128 14.87 -5.39 -2.31
CA ALA A 128 14.45 -6.26 -1.21
C ALA A 128 13.13 -5.79 -0.58
N LEU A 129 13.03 -4.50 -0.25
CA LEU A 129 11.80 -3.95 0.33
C LEU A 129 10.61 -3.98 -0.65
N MET A 130 10.85 -3.92 -1.97
CA MET A 130 9.78 -4.11 -2.95
C MET A 130 9.27 -5.55 -2.95
N ALA A 131 10.16 -6.54 -2.81
CA ALA A 131 9.77 -7.95 -2.69
C ALA A 131 9.01 -8.21 -1.38
N ASP A 132 9.48 -7.67 -0.25
CA ASP A 132 8.79 -7.78 1.04
C ASP A 132 7.40 -7.14 0.99
N LEU A 133 7.29 -5.97 0.35
CA LEU A 133 6.01 -5.29 0.16
C LEU A 133 5.03 -6.14 -0.66
N ALA A 134 5.51 -6.78 -1.72
CA ALA A 134 4.71 -7.66 -2.56
C ALA A 134 4.26 -8.91 -1.79
N ALA A 135 5.16 -9.52 -1.02
CA ALA A 135 4.86 -10.68 -0.21
C ALA A 135 3.80 -10.38 0.86
N LEU A 136 3.99 -9.29 1.60
CA LEU A 136 3.02 -8.82 2.60
C LEU A 136 1.66 -8.46 1.97
N ALA A 137 1.66 -7.86 0.77
CA ALA A 137 0.43 -7.53 0.07
C ALA A 137 -0.33 -8.76 -0.44
N ALA A 138 0.39 -9.80 -0.89
CA ALA A 138 -0.19 -11.06 -1.32
C ALA A 138 -0.50 -12.01 -0.14
N GLY A 139 0.01 -11.73 1.06
CA GLY A 139 -0.04 -12.66 2.19
C GLY A 139 0.71 -13.97 1.89
N ARG A 140 1.65 -13.97 0.93
CA ARG A 140 2.36 -15.15 0.43
C ARG A 140 3.79 -14.81 0.04
N ALA A 141 4.71 -15.75 0.21
CA ALA A 141 6.06 -15.62 -0.32
C ALA A 141 6.08 -15.81 -1.86
N ALA A 142 7.25 -15.58 -2.46
CA ALA A 142 7.42 -15.64 -3.91
C ALA A 142 7.14 -17.02 -4.53
N ASP A 143 7.24 -18.09 -3.75
CA ASP A 143 6.91 -19.46 -4.15
C ASP A 143 5.42 -19.82 -3.94
N GLY A 144 4.61 -18.86 -3.49
CA GLY A 144 3.18 -19.03 -3.22
C GLY A 144 2.86 -19.58 -1.84
N THR A 145 3.85 -19.86 -0.99
CA THR A 145 3.61 -20.30 0.40
C THR A 145 2.92 -19.19 1.21
N PRO A 146 1.84 -19.46 1.98
CA PRO A 146 1.24 -18.47 2.86
C PRO A 146 2.23 -17.93 3.88
N LEU A 147 2.22 -16.61 4.10
CA LEU A 147 2.92 -16.01 5.23
C LEU A 147 2.20 -16.42 6.52
N THR A 148 2.92 -17.01 7.44
CA THR A 148 2.45 -17.34 8.79
C THR A 148 2.83 -16.21 9.75
N ASP A 149 2.04 -16.00 10.80
CA ASP A 149 2.32 -14.99 11.85
C ASP A 149 3.65 -15.24 12.60
N GLU A 150 4.29 -16.39 12.40
CA GLU A 150 5.57 -16.79 13.00
C GLU A 150 6.82 -16.43 12.17
N ALA A 151 6.66 -15.76 11.02
CA ALA A 151 7.79 -15.35 10.15
C ALA A 151 8.22 -13.89 10.36
#